data_AF-A0A7Y7IUI5-F1
#
_entry.id   AF-A0A7Y7IUI5-F1
#
_cell.length_a   1.000
_cell.length_b   1.000
_cell.length_c   1.000
_cell.angle_alpha   90.00
_cell.angle_beta   90.00
_cell.angle_gamma   90.00
#
_symmetry.space_group_name_H-M   'P 1'
#
loop_
_entity.id
_entity.type
_entity.pdbx_description
1 polymer ?
#
loop_
_entity_poly.entity_id
_entity_poly.type
_entity_poly.pdbx_seq_one_letter_code
_entity_poly.pdbx_strand_id
1 'polypeptide(L)'
;PLPPHPGLARRAGPAGNGPPEWMRQGVPSNVPGNIPGIPGSIPDGAEPELSDLPALPPHPGGGRIGLDRAIAEHLVAVGREEPELVRTALAVEARGGILHVFFPPLYAAEDWLDLCAAIEDTARAFGRKVMLEGYQPPRDPRLLNFSITPDPGVIEVNVHPAASWDEHVTRSQELYEQARQVGLVAEKFMVDGRHVGTGGGNHVVMGATRAADSPFLRRPDLLKSLLGFWHNHPALSYLFSGLFIGPSSQHPRVDEARGDSVAELEIAFAQVRPDQPTPPWLTDRLFRNLLADMTGNTHRTEFCIDKLYAPESSSGRLGLVEYRAFEMPPHHQMAAAQMLLMRAAVAAFWNQPYDRRLVRWGTRLHDDFMLPHFVRQDFEDAIAELRALGAPLDAAWFAPHFEFRFPEIGTIPLLGMTLELRHALEPWHTLAEEPGSGGTVRYVDSSAERVQVRVSGWVDERYVLACNGVGIPLTRTDRQGEYVGGVRFKAWNPPSALHPTVGAQSPLVFDVYDGWTGRSIGGLTYHVAHPGGRNYETRPVNANEAEARRRTRFFPFGHTVGPMAAPVPARSLEQPRTLDLRRFA
;
A
#
# COMPACT_ATOMS: atom_id res chain seq x y z
N PRO A 1 19.45 -17.40 10.58
CA PRO A 1 19.93 -17.81 11.92
C PRO A 1 21.46 -17.68 12.00
N LEU A 2 21.95 -16.69 12.76
CA LEU A 2 23.37 -16.59 13.07
C LEU A 2 23.78 -17.78 13.97
N PRO A 3 25.01 -18.30 13.85
CA PRO A 3 25.53 -19.25 14.82
C PRO A 3 25.61 -18.63 16.22
N PRO A 4 25.46 -19.42 17.30
CA PRO A 4 25.54 -18.90 18.66
C PRO A 4 26.91 -18.27 18.93
N HIS A 5 26.92 -17.14 19.62
CA HIS A 5 28.12 -16.42 19.99
C HIS A 5 29.10 -17.32 20.79
N PRO A 6 30.42 -17.33 20.51
CA PRO A 6 31.39 -18.18 21.20
C PRO A 6 31.41 -18.02 22.73
N GLY A 7 31.06 -16.82 23.20
CA GLY A 7 30.92 -16.51 24.63
C GLY A 7 29.75 -17.21 25.35
N LEU A 8 28.73 -17.69 24.62
CA LEU A 8 27.63 -18.48 25.21
C LEU A 8 28.05 -19.95 25.44
N ALA A 9 29.02 -20.47 24.69
CA ALA A 9 29.51 -21.83 24.84
C ALA A 9 30.42 -22.03 26.08
N ARG A 10 30.90 -20.95 26.73
CA ARG A 10 31.86 -21.03 27.85
C ARG A 10 31.25 -21.00 29.26
N ARG A 11 29.94 -21.23 29.42
CA ARG A 11 29.33 -21.46 30.74
C ARG A 11 28.63 -22.81 30.83
N ALA A 12 29.41 -23.88 30.72
CA ALA A 12 29.05 -25.18 31.27
C ALA A 12 30.20 -25.65 32.16
N GLY A 13 30.00 -25.54 33.48
CA GLY A 13 30.83 -26.27 34.45
C GLY A 13 30.61 -27.78 34.31
N PRO A 14 31.44 -28.61 34.94
CA PRO A 14 31.49 -30.05 34.67
C PRO A 14 30.15 -30.73 34.96
N ALA A 15 29.79 -31.65 34.07
CA ALA A 15 28.53 -32.39 34.02
C ALA A 15 28.17 -33.07 35.36
N GLY A 16 27.04 -32.66 35.95
CA GLY A 16 26.30 -33.45 36.92
C GLY A 16 25.13 -34.15 36.21
N ASN A 17 25.02 -35.47 36.38
CA ASN A 17 23.94 -36.28 35.82
C ASN A 17 22.56 -35.83 36.34
N GLY A 18 21.84 -35.04 35.55
CA GLY A 18 20.44 -34.68 35.74
C GLY A 18 19.88 -34.10 34.43
N PRO A 19 18.58 -34.26 34.14
CA PRO A 19 18.01 -33.73 32.90
C PRO A 19 18.04 -32.19 32.89
N PRO A 20 18.20 -31.56 31.70
CA PRO A 20 18.42 -30.13 31.59
C PRO A 20 17.21 -29.30 32.03
N GLU A 21 17.51 -28.14 32.64
CA GLU A 21 16.58 -27.30 33.42
C GLU A 21 15.47 -26.59 32.61
N TRP A 22 15.49 -26.66 31.27
CA TRP A 22 14.50 -26.02 30.39
C TRP A 22 13.18 -26.82 30.25
N MET A 23 13.08 -28.01 30.84
CA MET A 23 11.88 -28.84 30.82
C MET A 23 10.88 -28.56 31.96
N ARG A 24 11.11 -27.58 32.84
CA ARG A 24 10.26 -27.28 34.02
C ARG A 24 9.35 -26.05 33.90
N GLN A 25 9.23 -25.42 32.74
CA GLN A 25 8.29 -24.30 32.57
C GLN A 25 7.05 -24.75 31.80
N GLY A 26 6.15 -25.42 32.54
CA GLY A 26 4.80 -25.75 32.09
C GLY A 26 3.85 -24.56 32.23
N VAL A 27 3.04 -24.39 31.19
CA VAL A 27 1.80 -23.61 31.03
C VAL A 27 1.01 -23.40 32.34
N PRO A 28 0.52 -22.18 32.68
CA PRO A 28 -0.49 -22.03 33.72
C PRO A 28 -1.88 -22.34 33.14
N SER A 29 -2.43 -23.49 33.53
CA SER A 29 -3.86 -23.78 33.42
C SER A 29 -4.60 -23.26 34.66
N ASN A 30 -5.79 -22.71 34.42
CA ASN A 30 -6.68 -22.07 35.38
C ASN A 30 -7.30 -22.99 36.47
N VAL A 31 -7.70 -22.33 37.57
CA VAL A 31 -8.71 -22.63 38.64
C VAL A 31 -8.32 -23.53 39.85
N PRO A 32 -9.03 -23.47 41.01
CA PRO A 32 -8.70 -22.65 42.19
C PRO A 32 -8.49 -23.48 43.47
N GLY A 33 -7.70 -22.97 44.42
CA GLY A 33 -7.49 -23.68 45.69
C GLY A 33 -6.90 -22.79 46.78
N ASN A 34 -7.70 -22.58 47.81
CA ASN A 34 -7.48 -21.77 49.00
C ASN A 34 -6.45 -22.43 49.93
N ILE A 35 -5.30 -21.80 50.25
CA ILE A 35 -4.52 -22.07 51.48
C ILE A 35 -3.88 -20.75 51.99
N PRO A 36 -3.91 -20.46 53.31
CA PRO A 36 -3.68 -19.14 53.87
C PRO A 36 -2.26 -18.93 54.46
N GLY A 37 -1.82 -17.67 54.44
CA GLY A 37 -0.96 -17.07 55.47
C GLY A 37 0.53 -16.99 55.15
N ILE A 38 1.00 -15.79 54.77
CA ILE A 38 2.25 -15.18 55.25
C ILE A 38 2.03 -13.65 55.32
N PRO A 39 2.35 -12.97 56.44
CA PRO A 39 2.16 -11.54 56.63
C PRO A 39 3.36 -10.73 56.12
N GLY A 40 3.09 -9.61 55.46
CA GLY A 40 4.14 -8.65 55.07
C GLY A 40 3.59 -7.54 54.20
N SER A 41 3.40 -6.37 54.82
CA SER A 41 3.02 -5.10 54.19
C SER A 41 3.88 -4.75 52.97
N ILE A 42 3.23 -4.51 51.83
CA ILE A 42 3.84 -3.81 50.68
C ILE A 42 3.79 -2.32 51.00
N PRO A 43 4.92 -1.58 50.99
CA PRO A 43 4.89 -0.13 51.13
C PRO A 43 4.30 0.50 49.87
N ASP A 44 3.41 1.48 50.06
CA ASP A 44 2.95 2.40 49.02
C ASP A 44 4.13 3.11 48.35
N GLY A 45 4.08 3.20 47.02
CA GLY A 45 4.82 4.19 46.23
C GLY A 45 5.99 3.65 45.40
N ALA A 46 5.68 3.06 44.24
CA ALA A 46 6.43 3.21 42.99
C ALA A 46 5.63 2.53 41.86
N GLU A 47 5.19 3.29 40.87
CA GLU A 47 4.76 2.71 39.59
C GLU A 47 5.98 2.11 38.89
N PRO A 48 5.91 0.90 38.31
CA PRO A 48 7.06 0.30 37.63
C PRO A 48 7.41 1.13 36.38
N GLU A 49 8.62 1.67 36.32
CA GLU A 49 9.12 2.35 35.13
C GLU A 49 9.52 1.30 34.07
N LEU A 50 9.48 1.69 32.79
CA LEU A 50 9.85 0.83 31.65
C LEU A 50 11.32 0.32 31.72
N SER A 51 12.12 0.86 32.65
CA SER A 51 13.47 0.41 33.01
C SER A 51 13.52 -0.89 33.82
N ASP A 52 12.39 -1.31 34.40
CA ASP A 52 12.35 -2.37 35.41
C ASP A 52 12.04 -3.77 34.84
N LEU A 53 11.74 -3.84 33.53
CA LEU A 53 11.89 -5.09 32.78
C LEU A 53 13.38 -5.42 32.71
N PRO A 54 13.81 -6.68 32.92
CA PRO A 54 15.21 -7.02 32.77
C PRO A 54 15.65 -6.56 31.39
N ALA A 55 16.56 -5.59 31.37
CA ALA A 55 17.27 -5.25 30.16
C ALA A 55 17.73 -6.58 29.55
N LEU A 56 17.57 -6.74 28.23
CA LEU A 56 18.38 -7.72 27.53
C LEU A 56 19.79 -7.56 28.09
N PRO A 57 20.47 -8.66 28.50
CA PRO A 57 21.83 -8.55 28.98
C PRO A 57 22.56 -7.67 27.96
N PRO A 58 23.29 -6.63 28.41
CA PRO A 58 24.03 -5.78 27.49
C PRO A 58 24.73 -6.73 26.53
N HIS A 59 24.57 -6.52 25.22
CA HIS A 59 25.39 -7.21 24.24
C HIS A 59 26.81 -7.11 24.80
N PRO A 60 27.46 -8.23 25.18
CA PRO A 60 28.65 -8.12 26.00
C PRO A 60 29.56 -7.18 25.24
N GLY A 61 29.83 -6.03 25.85
CA GLY A 61 30.81 -5.07 25.36
C GLY A 61 32.16 -5.76 25.47
N GLY A 62 32.39 -6.76 24.63
CA GLY A 62 33.70 -7.27 24.34
C GLY A 62 34.38 -6.14 23.60
N GLY A 63 35.11 -5.32 24.34
CA GLY A 63 36.01 -4.36 23.71
C GLY A 63 36.84 -5.08 22.65
N ARG A 64 37.00 -4.43 21.50
CA ARG A 64 37.82 -4.90 20.36
C ARG A 64 39.06 -5.63 20.88
N ILE A 65 39.17 -6.92 20.60
CA ILE A 65 40.39 -7.68 20.83
C ILE A 65 41.17 -7.62 19.52
N GLY A 66 42.25 -6.83 19.48
CA GLY A 66 43.14 -6.80 18.32
C GLY A 66 43.71 -8.18 18.04
N LEU A 67 44.02 -8.48 16.77
CA LEU A 67 44.58 -9.77 16.34
C LEU A 67 45.80 -10.16 17.19
N ASP A 68 46.68 -9.19 17.46
CA ASP A 68 47.88 -9.36 18.28
C ASP A 68 47.55 -9.81 19.70
N ARG A 69 46.48 -9.25 20.28
CA ARG A 69 45.98 -9.61 21.60
C ARG A 69 45.30 -10.98 21.60
N ALA A 70 44.54 -11.32 20.56
CA ALA A 70 43.89 -12.63 20.44
C ALA A 70 44.91 -13.77 20.30
N ILE A 71 46.00 -13.52 19.55
CA ILE A 71 47.13 -14.44 19.41
C ILE A 71 47.93 -14.53 20.72
N ALA A 72 48.20 -13.38 21.37
CA ALA A 72 48.96 -13.33 22.62
C ALA A 72 48.21 -13.94 23.81
N GLU A 73 46.88 -13.82 23.88
CA GLU A 73 46.04 -14.41 24.93
C GLU A 73 45.69 -15.88 24.65
N HIS A 74 46.28 -16.50 23.61
CA HIS A 74 46.06 -17.90 23.22
C HIS A 74 44.58 -18.27 23.06
N LEU A 75 43.75 -17.32 22.57
CA LEU A 75 42.32 -17.55 22.38
C LEU A 75 42.04 -18.54 21.23
N VAL A 76 43.03 -18.82 20.38
CA VAL A 76 43.01 -19.83 19.32
C VAL A 76 44.32 -20.62 19.39
N ALA A 77 44.26 -21.94 19.58
CA ALA A 77 45.45 -22.80 19.61
C ALA A 77 45.81 -23.30 18.20
N VAL A 78 47.00 -22.96 17.71
CA VAL A 78 47.51 -23.40 16.40
C VAL A 78 47.59 -24.93 16.36
N GLY A 79 46.92 -25.57 15.39
CA GLY A 79 46.95 -27.02 15.18
C GLY A 79 45.95 -27.84 16.01
N ARG A 80 45.07 -27.20 16.80
CA ARG A 80 44.00 -27.88 17.54
C ARG A 80 42.65 -27.62 16.86
N GLU A 81 41.91 -28.69 16.58
CA GLU A 81 40.56 -28.56 16.04
C GLU A 81 39.57 -28.07 17.12
N GLU A 82 38.80 -27.04 16.80
CA GLU A 82 37.69 -26.53 17.61
C GLU A 82 36.35 -26.93 16.98
N PRO A 83 35.83 -28.14 17.27
CA PRO A 83 34.66 -28.68 16.59
C PRO A 83 33.35 -27.93 16.89
N GLU A 84 33.32 -27.14 17.97
CA GLU A 84 32.15 -26.36 18.39
C GLU A 84 32.12 -24.94 17.79
N LEU A 85 33.21 -24.50 17.15
CA LEU A 85 33.28 -23.17 16.54
C LEU A 85 32.73 -23.23 15.12
N VAL A 86 31.68 -22.46 14.84
CA VAL A 86 31.19 -22.30 13.47
C VAL A 86 32.21 -21.50 12.67
N ARG A 87 32.90 -22.19 11.74
CA ARG A 87 33.90 -21.58 10.88
C ARG A 87 33.23 -20.67 9.86
N THR A 88 33.62 -19.41 9.86
CA THR A 88 33.29 -18.45 8.82
C THR A 88 34.44 -18.34 7.83
N ALA A 89 34.13 -18.18 6.55
CA ALA A 89 35.14 -18.01 5.51
C ALA A 89 34.90 -16.73 4.73
N LEU A 90 35.97 -15.97 4.49
CA LEU A 90 36.01 -14.94 3.46
C LEU A 90 36.50 -15.62 2.17
N ALA A 91 35.74 -15.49 1.10
CA ALA A 91 36.10 -16.04 -0.21
C ALA A 91 36.41 -14.92 -1.19
N VAL A 92 37.48 -15.08 -1.98
CA VAL A 92 37.86 -14.14 -3.03
C VAL A 92 37.90 -14.89 -4.35
N GLU A 93 37.11 -14.43 -5.31
CA GLU A 93 37.00 -15.04 -6.64
C GLU A 93 37.16 -13.98 -7.73
N ALA A 94 37.99 -14.23 -8.73
CA ALA A 94 38.07 -13.38 -9.91
C ALA A 94 36.99 -13.78 -10.93
N ARG A 95 36.03 -12.89 -11.21
CA ARG A 95 34.98 -13.10 -12.23
C ARG A 95 34.98 -11.93 -13.20
N GLY A 96 35.09 -12.22 -14.50
CA GLY A 96 35.09 -11.17 -15.54
C GLY A 96 36.16 -10.09 -15.37
N GLY A 97 37.30 -10.40 -14.73
CA GLY A 97 38.36 -9.44 -14.44
C GLY A 97 38.13 -8.54 -13.22
N ILE A 98 37.05 -8.75 -12.47
CA ILE A 98 36.75 -8.07 -11.19
C ILE A 98 36.98 -9.08 -10.05
N LEU A 99 37.57 -8.62 -8.95
CA LEU A 99 37.71 -9.44 -7.75
C LEU A 99 36.42 -9.33 -6.92
N HIS A 100 35.72 -10.43 -6.72
CA HIS A 100 34.56 -10.51 -5.86
C HIS A 100 34.99 -11.03 -4.50
N VAL A 101 34.65 -10.29 -3.45
CA VAL A 101 34.98 -10.64 -2.07
C VAL A 101 33.69 -10.95 -1.33
N PHE A 102 33.46 -12.23 -1.05
CA PHE A 102 32.30 -12.70 -0.32
C PHE A 102 32.55 -12.61 1.18
N PHE A 103 31.81 -11.74 1.86
CA PHE A 103 31.89 -11.49 3.29
C PHE A 103 31.25 -12.64 4.06
N PRO A 104 31.89 -13.14 5.12
CA PRO A 104 31.23 -14.00 6.09
C PRO A 104 30.23 -13.21 6.96
N PRO A 105 29.32 -13.89 7.68
CA PRO A 105 28.54 -13.23 8.73
C PRO A 105 29.48 -12.79 9.85
N LEU A 106 29.35 -11.53 10.27
CA LEU A 106 30.07 -10.97 11.42
C LEU A 106 29.06 -10.65 12.53
N TYR A 107 29.56 -10.40 13.74
CA TYR A 107 28.70 -10.16 14.92
C TYR A 107 28.52 -8.67 15.24
N ALA A 108 29.55 -7.86 14.98
CA ALA A 108 29.51 -6.42 15.18
C ALA A 108 29.60 -5.65 13.85
N ALA A 109 28.96 -4.49 13.81
CA ALA A 109 29.05 -3.58 12.67
C ALA A 109 30.47 -3.04 12.50
N GLU A 110 31.17 -2.79 13.61
CA GLU A 110 32.58 -2.38 13.63
C GLU A 110 33.48 -3.37 12.90
N ASP A 111 33.32 -4.67 13.17
CA ASP A 111 34.14 -5.71 12.53
C ASP A 111 33.88 -5.77 11.01
N TRP A 112 32.63 -5.55 10.60
CA TRP A 112 32.25 -5.51 9.19
C TRP A 112 32.86 -4.29 8.49
N LEU A 113 32.84 -3.12 9.14
CA LEU A 113 33.45 -1.89 8.63
C LEU A 113 34.98 -1.99 8.57
N ASP A 114 35.60 -2.58 9.59
CA ASP A 114 37.06 -2.80 9.63
C ASP A 114 37.49 -3.73 8.48
N LEU A 115 36.73 -4.81 8.22
CA LEU A 115 36.97 -5.70 7.10
C LEU A 115 36.80 -4.99 5.75
N CYS A 116 35.75 -4.18 5.61
CA CYS A 116 35.51 -3.37 4.41
C CYS A 116 36.68 -2.42 4.15
N ALA A 117 37.13 -1.69 5.18
CA ALA A 117 38.27 -0.78 5.07
C ALA A 117 39.56 -1.52 4.68
N ALA A 118 39.84 -2.68 5.28
CA ALA A 118 41.01 -3.49 4.95
C ALA A 118 41.00 -3.96 3.49
N ILE A 119 39.84 -4.34 2.96
CA ILE A 119 39.67 -4.74 1.56
C ILE A 119 39.83 -3.54 0.63
N GLU A 120 39.24 -2.38 0.96
CA GLU A 120 39.37 -1.15 0.18
C GLU A 120 40.81 -0.65 0.10
N ASP A 121 41.54 -0.65 1.22
CA ASP A 121 42.95 -0.25 1.27
C ASP A 121 43.83 -1.21 0.47
N THR A 122 43.55 -2.52 0.54
CA THR A 122 44.23 -3.52 -0.29
C THR A 122 43.92 -3.29 -1.77
N ALA A 123 42.65 -3.10 -2.14
CA ALA A 123 42.24 -2.84 -3.52
C ALA A 123 42.92 -1.58 -4.08
N ARG A 124 42.99 -0.50 -3.28
CA ARG A 124 43.68 0.75 -3.61
C ARG A 124 45.18 0.54 -3.81
N ALA A 125 45.85 -0.16 -2.89
CA ALA A 125 47.29 -0.41 -2.95
C ALA A 125 47.71 -1.19 -4.21
N PHE A 126 46.87 -2.11 -4.68
CA PHE A 126 47.14 -2.92 -5.87
C PHE A 126 46.47 -2.39 -7.15
N GLY A 127 45.81 -1.23 -7.10
CA GLY A 127 45.11 -0.64 -8.25
C GLY A 127 44.01 -1.54 -8.82
N ARG A 128 43.33 -2.30 -7.96
CA ARG A 128 42.26 -3.24 -8.35
C ARG A 128 40.90 -2.68 -7.97
N LYS A 129 39.88 -3.03 -8.76
CA LYS A 129 38.47 -2.85 -8.40
C LYS A 129 37.95 -4.13 -7.77
N VAL A 130 37.14 -4.00 -6.73
CA VAL A 130 36.51 -5.11 -6.02
C VAL A 130 34.99 -4.97 -6.03
N MET A 131 34.29 -6.09 -5.98
CA MET A 131 32.86 -6.18 -5.71
C MET A 131 32.68 -6.85 -4.36
N LEU A 132 31.96 -6.21 -3.44
CA LEU A 132 31.65 -6.79 -2.13
C LEU A 132 30.36 -7.59 -2.24
N GLU A 133 30.37 -8.82 -1.74
CA GLU A 133 29.22 -9.73 -1.76
C GLU A 133 29.07 -10.42 -0.40
N GLY A 134 28.03 -11.23 -0.25
CA GLY A 134 27.82 -12.05 0.94
C GLY A 134 27.00 -11.34 2.01
N TYR A 135 27.38 -11.51 3.26
CA TYR A 135 26.56 -11.05 4.39
C TYR A 135 26.69 -9.54 4.59
N GLN A 136 25.53 -8.89 4.75
CA GLN A 136 25.42 -7.48 5.12
C GLN A 136 25.97 -7.22 6.53
N PRO A 137 26.30 -5.96 6.87
CA PRO A 137 26.66 -5.63 8.24
C PRO A 137 25.54 -6.05 9.21
N PRO A 138 25.90 -6.49 10.43
CA PRO A 138 24.92 -6.70 11.49
C PRO A 138 24.07 -5.45 11.69
N ARG A 139 22.80 -5.65 12.05
CA ARG A 139 21.86 -4.55 12.24
C ARG A 139 22.37 -3.61 13.34
N ASP A 140 22.60 -2.35 12.97
CA ASP A 140 23.07 -1.32 13.89
C ASP A 140 22.32 -0.01 13.64
N PRO A 141 21.79 0.66 14.68
CA PRO A 141 21.04 1.91 14.51
C PRO A 141 21.87 3.10 14.00
N ARG A 142 23.21 3.01 14.02
CA ARG A 142 24.11 4.04 13.49
C ARG A 142 24.31 3.91 11.98
N LEU A 143 23.94 2.77 11.39
CA LEU A 143 24.10 2.51 9.97
C LEU A 143 22.79 2.72 9.23
N LEU A 144 22.84 3.53 8.18
CA LEU A 144 21.75 3.66 7.22
C LEU A 144 21.82 2.49 6.23
N ASN A 145 20.65 1.97 5.86
CA ASN A 145 20.54 0.90 4.88
C ASN A 145 19.75 1.37 3.65
N PHE A 146 20.24 1.01 2.48
CA PHE A 146 19.59 1.23 1.19
C PHE A 146 19.67 -0.08 0.41
N SER A 147 18.54 -0.55 -0.11
CA SER A 147 18.53 -1.79 -0.90
C SER A 147 17.69 -1.65 -2.16
N ILE A 148 18.20 -2.24 -3.24
CA ILE A 148 17.52 -2.38 -4.52
C ILE A 148 17.27 -3.88 -4.72
N THR A 149 16.01 -4.27 -4.80
CA THR A 149 15.59 -5.68 -4.86
C THR A 149 14.68 -5.92 -6.07
N PRO A 150 14.82 -7.05 -6.78
CA PRO A 150 13.86 -7.41 -7.81
C PRO A 150 12.54 -7.87 -7.17
N ASP A 151 11.42 -7.37 -7.68
CA ASP A 151 10.06 -7.82 -7.33
C ASP A 151 9.32 -8.17 -8.65
N PRO A 152 8.31 -9.06 -8.68
CA PRO A 152 7.69 -9.48 -9.94
C PRO A 152 7.18 -8.30 -10.80
N GLY A 153 7.92 -8.01 -11.87
CA GLY A 153 7.59 -6.96 -12.84
C GLY A 153 8.08 -5.56 -12.50
N VAL A 154 8.75 -5.35 -11.36
CA VAL A 154 9.29 -4.04 -10.93
C VAL A 154 10.64 -4.18 -10.21
N ILE A 155 11.30 -3.06 -9.97
CA ILE A 155 12.45 -2.98 -9.06
C ILE A 155 11.98 -2.22 -7.82
N GLU A 156 12.12 -2.85 -6.67
CA GLU A 156 11.81 -2.25 -5.38
C GLU A 156 13.06 -1.53 -4.86
N VAL A 157 12.88 -0.29 -4.41
CA VAL A 157 13.96 0.51 -3.80
C VAL A 157 13.55 0.88 -2.39
N ASN A 158 14.19 0.26 -1.41
CA ASN A 158 14.00 0.57 0.00
C ASN A 158 14.98 1.67 0.40
N VAL A 159 14.47 2.88 0.62
CA VAL A 159 15.25 4.06 0.97
C VAL A 159 15.36 4.19 2.49
N HIS A 160 16.51 4.62 2.97
CA HIS A 160 16.73 4.93 4.39
C HIS A 160 15.89 6.14 4.86
N PRO A 161 15.62 6.26 6.17
CA PRO A 161 14.82 7.36 6.71
C PRO A 161 15.38 8.75 6.36
N ALA A 162 14.49 9.70 6.08
CA ALA A 162 14.83 11.12 5.96
C ALA A 162 14.55 11.84 7.28
N ALA A 163 15.49 12.65 7.76
CA ALA A 163 15.36 13.42 8.99
C ALA A 163 14.61 14.75 8.80
N SER A 164 14.52 15.25 7.57
CA SER A 164 13.83 16.49 7.23
C SER A 164 12.96 16.38 5.98
N TRP A 165 12.11 17.38 5.74
CA TRP A 165 11.33 17.47 4.50
C TRP A 165 12.21 17.68 3.27
N ASP A 166 13.17 18.59 3.34
CA ASP A 166 14.06 18.91 2.22
C ASP A 166 14.90 17.69 1.79
N GLU A 167 15.37 16.91 2.76
CA GLU A 167 16.07 15.64 2.53
C GLU A 167 15.16 14.61 1.85
N HIS A 168 13.90 14.49 2.28
CA HIS A 168 12.94 13.59 1.63
C HIS A 168 12.68 14.00 0.17
N VAL A 169 12.43 15.29 -0.09
CA VAL A 169 12.19 15.81 -1.43
C VAL A 169 13.41 15.62 -2.33
N THR A 170 14.60 15.93 -1.82
CA THR A 170 15.87 15.79 -2.55
C THR A 170 16.11 14.34 -2.94
N ARG A 171 16.01 13.41 -1.98
CA ARG A 171 16.20 11.97 -2.25
C ARG A 171 15.17 11.41 -3.22
N SER A 172 13.91 11.81 -3.09
CA SER A 172 12.86 11.40 -4.03
C SER A 172 13.20 11.88 -5.44
N GLN A 173 13.58 13.15 -5.60
CA GLN A 173 13.97 13.70 -6.90
C GLN A 173 15.19 12.98 -7.48
N GLU A 174 16.23 12.73 -6.68
CA GLU A 174 17.43 12.00 -7.08
C GLU A 174 17.09 10.57 -7.53
N LEU A 175 16.25 9.86 -6.78
CA LEU A 175 15.84 8.49 -7.12
C LEU A 175 15.11 8.42 -8.47
N TYR A 176 14.15 9.32 -8.70
CA TYR A 176 13.44 9.41 -9.98
C TYR A 176 14.40 9.74 -11.14
N GLU A 177 15.34 10.66 -10.93
CA GLU A 177 16.32 11.04 -11.94
C GLU A 177 17.31 9.91 -12.25
N GLN A 178 17.85 9.23 -11.23
CA GLN A 178 18.74 8.09 -11.40
C GLN A 178 18.05 6.93 -12.11
N ALA A 179 16.80 6.62 -11.74
CA ALA A 179 16.00 5.63 -12.45
C ALA A 179 15.86 5.97 -13.94
N ARG A 180 15.53 7.24 -14.24
CA ARG A 180 15.39 7.73 -15.62
C ARG A 180 16.69 7.60 -16.42
N GLN A 181 17.84 7.89 -15.82
CA GLN A 181 19.15 7.81 -16.48
C GLN A 181 19.51 6.38 -16.92
N VAL A 182 18.99 5.36 -16.24
CA VAL A 182 19.21 3.94 -16.58
C VAL A 182 18.04 3.32 -17.35
N GLY A 183 17.08 4.15 -17.81
CA GLY A 183 15.94 3.70 -18.62
C GLY A 183 14.78 3.10 -17.81
N LEU A 184 14.79 3.24 -16.48
CA LEU A 184 13.66 2.87 -15.62
C LEU A 184 12.70 4.05 -15.47
N VAL A 185 11.42 3.74 -15.31
CA VAL A 185 10.35 4.74 -15.12
C VAL A 185 9.34 4.26 -14.07
N ALA A 186 8.67 5.22 -13.43
CA ALA A 186 7.67 5.01 -12.38
C ALA A 186 6.24 4.79 -12.93
N GLU A 187 6.11 4.64 -14.24
CA GLU A 187 4.85 4.56 -14.97
C GLU A 187 4.89 3.49 -16.07
N LYS A 188 3.70 3.10 -16.56
CA LYS A 188 3.58 2.29 -17.77
C LYS A 188 2.31 2.66 -18.55
N PHE A 189 2.30 2.32 -19.83
CA PHE A 189 1.12 2.41 -20.67
C PHE A 189 0.55 1.02 -20.93
N MET A 190 -0.76 0.90 -20.68
CA MET A 190 -1.53 -0.27 -21.09
C MET A 190 -1.68 -0.29 -22.62
N VAL A 191 -2.05 -1.45 -23.17
CA VAL A 191 -2.19 -1.66 -24.62
C VAL A 191 -3.13 -0.64 -25.27
N ASP A 192 -4.19 -0.27 -24.55
CA ASP A 192 -5.20 0.68 -24.98
C ASP A 192 -4.77 2.16 -24.85
N GLY A 193 -3.54 2.39 -24.39
CA GLY A 193 -2.99 3.71 -24.13
C GLY A 193 -3.30 4.26 -22.75
N ARG A 194 -3.97 3.53 -21.84
CA ARG A 194 -4.20 4.01 -20.47
C ARG A 194 -2.88 4.17 -19.73
N HIS A 195 -2.69 5.33 -19.10
CA HIS A 195 -1.53 5.64 -18.27
C HIS A 195 -1.78 5.11 -16.85
N VAL A 196 -0.88 4.29 -16.33
CA VAL A 196 -0.98 3.67 -15.00
C VAL A 196 0.39 3.60 -14.33
N GLY A 197 0.43 3.36 -13.03
CA GLY A 197 1.69 3.12 -12.32
C GLY A 197 2.32 1.78 -12.72
N THR A 198 3.56 1.54 -12.31
CA THR A 198 4.29 0.31 -12.65
C THR A 198 3.56 -0.97 -12.21
N GLY A 199 2.72 -0.88 -11.19
CA GLY A 199 2.10 -2.01 -10.48
C GLY A 199 2.76 -2.30 -9.13
N GLY A 200 3.91 -1.69 -8.86
CA GLY A 200 4.48 -1.58 -7.51
C GLY A 200 3.85 -0.42 -6.74
N GLY A 201 3.82 -0.54 -5.41
CA GLY A 201 3.31 0.49 -4.50
C GLY A 201 4.36 1.56 -4.15
N ASN A 202 3.91 2.76 -3.79
CA ASN A 202 4.69 3.81 -3.15
C ASN A 202 4.41 3.78 -1.63
N HIS A 203 4.93 2.77 -0.95
CA HIS A 203 4.64 2.56 0.46
C HIS A 203 5.23 3.66 1.33
N VAL A 204 4.41 4.21 2.24
CA VAL A 204 4.81 5.25 3.18
C VAL A 204 5.06 4.63 4.55
N VAL A 205 6.33 4.50 4.92
CA VAL A 205 6.74 3.99 6.23
C VAL A 205 6.92 5.15 7.21
N MET A 206 6.16 5.14 8.29
CA MET A 206 6.11 6.20 9.29
C MET A 206 6.56 5.66 10.65
N GLY A 207 7.31 6.46 11.39
CA GLY A 207 7.75 6.13 12.74
C GLY A 207 8.80 7.10 13.24
N ALA A 208 9.71 6.61 14.07
CA ALA A 208 10.83 7.38 14.61
C ALA A 208 12.14 6.59 14.49
N THR A 209 13.28 7.25 14.74
CA THR A 209 14.61 6.62 14.71
C THR A 209 14.72 5.45 15.67
N ARG A 210 14.09 5.53 16.84
CA ARG A 210 14.00 4.45 17.83
C ARG A 210 12.55 4.04 18.02
N ALA A 211 12.31 2.74 18.21
CA ALA A 211 10.95 2.22 18.44
C ALA A 211 10.26 2.90 19.63
N ALA A 212 10.98 3.13 20.74
CA ALA A 212 10.43 3.81 21.93
C ALA A 212 9.99 5.27 21.66
N ASP A 213 10.55 5.91 20.64
CA ASP A 213 10.18 7.27 20.24
C ASP A 213 9.02 7.30 19.22
N SER A 214 8.58 6.14 18.73
CA SER A 214 7.54 6.04 17.72
C SER A 214 6.26 6.74 18.19
N PRO A 215 5.67 7.63 17.37
CA PRO A 215 4.45 8.32 17.76
C PRO A 215 3.28 7.33 17.93
N PHE A 216 3.27 6.21 17.19
CA PHE A 216 2.24 5.19 17.27
C PHE A 216 2.32 4.32 18.53
N LEU A 217 3.52 4.17 19.11
CA LEU A 217 3.70 3.45 20.37
C LEU A 217 3.51 4.36 21.58
N ARG A 218 3.91 5.64 21.46
CA ARG A 218 3.71 6.65 22.51
C ARG A 218 2.25 7.08 22.65
N ARG A 219 1.53 7.17 21.53
CA ARG A 219 0.11 7.59 21.44
C ARG A 219 -0.65 6.62 20.52
N PRO A 220 -1.17 5.50 21.05
CA PRO A 220 -1.91 4.51 20.26
C PRO A 220 -3.15 5.09 19.55
N ASP A 221 -3.72 6.17 20.10
CA ASP A 221 -4.84 6.90 19.51
C ASP A 221 -4.50 7.58 18.18
N LEU A 222 -3.21 7.77 17.87
CA LEU A 222 -2.78 8.24 16.56
C LEU A 222 -3.09 7.21 15.45
N LEU A 223 -2.83 5.93 15.70
CA LEU A 223 -3.16 4.87 14.75
C LEU A 223 -4.67 4.74 14.60
N LYS A 224 -5.42 4.78 15.72
CA LYS A 224 -6.89 4.86 15.69
C LYS A 224 -7.37 6.03 14.83
N SER A 225 -6.78 7.21 14.99
CA SER A 225 -7.16 8.43 14.26
C SER A 225 -6.94 8.28 12.75
N LEU A 226 -5.78 7.76 12.34
CA LEU A 226 -5.49 7.49 10.92
C LEU A 226 -6.47 6.48 10.32
N LEU A 227 -6.67 5.35 11.00
CA LEU A 227 -7.60 4.31 10.57
C LEU A 227 -9.02 4.86 10.45
N GLY A 228 -9.48 5.62 11.44
CA GLY A 228 -10.82 6.22 11.44
C GLY A 228 -11.01 7.27 10.35
N PHE A 229 -10.02 8.12 10.13
CA PHE A 229 -10.07 9.16 9.10
C PHE A 229 -10.07 8.57 7.69
N TRP A 230 -9.16 7.63 7.40
CA TRP A 230 -9.14 6.92 6.11
C TRP A 230 -10.39 6.08 5.89
N HIS A 231 -10.93 5.46 6.95
CA HIS A 231 -12.20 4.75 6.87
C HIS A 231 -13.34 5.69 6.47
N ASN A 232 -13.43 6.86 7.12
CA ASN A 232 -14.47 7.85 6.89
C ASN A 232 -14.28 8.71 5.63
N HIS A 233 -13.13 8.62 4.96
CA HIS A 233 -12.88 9.29 3.68
C HIS A 233 -12.31 8.31 2.64
N PRO A 234 -13.16 7.47 2.02
CA PRO A 234 -12.70 6.46 1.07
C PRO A 234 -11.93 7.00 -0.14
N ALA A 235 -12.09 8.29 -0.48
CA ALA A 235 -11.29 8.92 -1.52
C ALA A 235 -9.78 8.85 -1.24
N LEU A 236 -9.36 8.83 0.04
CA LEU A 236 -7.96 8.69 0.44
C LEU A 236 -7.38 7.31 0.10
N SER A 237 -8.23 6.30 -0.05
CA SER A 237 -7.82 4.98 -0.56
C SER A 237 -7.89 4.92 -2.08
N TYR A 238 -8.98 5.39 -2.67
CA TYR A 238 -9.30 5.14 -4.08
C TYR A 238 -8.67 6.13 -5.08
N LEU A 239 -8.42 7.38 -4.69
CA LEU A 239 -7.76 8.35 -5.58
C LEU A 239 -6.34 7.89 -5.95
N PHE A 240 -5.66 7.25 -5.00
CA PHE A 240 -4.26 6.88 -5.11
C PHE A 240 -4.04 5.39 -5.39
N SER A 241 -5.09 4.56 -5.41
CA SER A 241 -5.00 3.11 -5.60
C SER A 241 -4.53 2.72 -7.00
N GLY A 242 -3.93 1.54 -7.18
CA GLY A 242 -3.77 0.95 -8.52
C GLY A 242 -5.11 0.58 -9.19
N LEU A 243 -5.05 -0.08 -10.35
CA LEU A 243 -6.25 -0.62 -11.02
C LEU A 243 -6.87 -1.82 -10.30
N PHE A 244 -6.05 -2.59 -9.58
CA PHE A 244 -6.50 -3.76 -8.84
C PHE A 244 -6.99 -3.34 -7.45
N ILE A 245 -8.27 -3.00 -7.36
CA ILE A 245 -8.97 -2.62 -6.11
C ILE A 245 -9.97 -3.70 -5.69
N GLY A 246 -10.33 -3.71 -4.42
CA GLY A 246 -11.28 -4.66 -3.84
C GLY A 246 -10.65 -5.61 -2.81
N PRO A 247 -11.45 -6.53 -2.25
CA PRO A 247 -11.09 -7.33 -1.08
C PRO A 247 -9.91 -8.27 -1.30
N SER A 248 -9.60 -8.61 -2.55
CA SER A 248 -8.49 -9.46 -2.93
C SER A 248 -7.28 -8.68 -3.49
N SER A 249 -7.31 -7.34 -3.42
CA SER A 249 -6.19 -6.48 -3.83
C SER A 249 -4.96 -6.65 -2.92
N GLN A 250 -3.86 -5.96 -3.22
CA GLN A 250 -2.65 -6.03 -2.38
C GLN A 250 -2.80 -5.28 -1.05
N HIS A 251 -3.72 -4.34 -0.98
CA HIS A 251 -3.91 -3.43 0.14
C HIS A 251 -5.41 -3.08 0.28
N PRO A 252 -6.27 -4.08 0.54
CA PRO A 252 -7.70 -3.87 0.70
C PRO A 252 -7.99 -2.97 1.90
N ARG A 253 -9.12 -2.25 1.83
CA ARG A 253 -9.68 -1.57 3.00
C ARG A 253 -10.26 -2.59 3.97
N VAL A 254 -10.32 -2.20 5.24
CA VAL A 254 -10.87 -3.04 6.32
C VAL A 254 -12.34 -3.43 6.10
N ASP A 255 -13.09 -2.60 5.38
CA ASP A 255 -14.54 -2.73 5.15
C ASP A 255 -14.93 -3.28 3.77
N GLU A 256 -13.96 -3.71 2.94
CA GLU A 256 -14.23 -4.28 1.60
C GLU A 256 -14.53 -5.78 1.61
N ALA A 257 -13.97 -6.54 2.56
CA ALA A 257 -14.06 -8.02 2.56
C ALA A 257 -15.12 -8.57 3.51
N ARG A 258 -15.23 -7.99 4.70
CA ARG A 258 -16.03 -8.52 5.81
C ARG A 258 -16.96 -7.44 6.37
N GLY A 259 -18.25 -7.71 6.37
CA GLY A 259 -19.27 -6.74 6.80
C GLY A 259 -19.27 -6.45 8.30
N ASP A 260 -18.71 -7.33 9.12
CA ASP A 260 -18.58 -7.18 10.57
C ASP A 260 -17.31 -6.42 11.00
N SER A 261 -16.31 -6.29 10.11
CA SER A 261 -15.01 -5.69 10.44
C SER A 261 -15.10 -4.30 11.06
N VAL A 262 -16.05 -3.47 10.60
CA VAL A 262 -16.18 -2.10 11.12
C VAL A 262 -16.70 -2.10 12.56
N ALA A 263 -17.57 -3.05 12.93
CA ALA A 263 -18.03 -3.19 14.31
C ALA A 263 -16.90 -3.67 15.23
N GLU A 264 -16.12 -4.66 14.78
CA GLU A 264 -14.95 -5.15 15.51
C GLU A 264 -13.88 -4.07 15.67
N LEU A 265 -13.68 -3.23 14.65
CA LEU A 265 -12.77 -2.08 14.70
C LEU A 265 -13.24 -1.02 15.71
N GLU A 266 -14.53 -0.73 15.80
CA GLU A 266 -15.07 0.16 16.83
C GLU A 266 -14.87 -0.39 18.25
N ILE A 267 -14.99 -1.70 18.44
CA ILE A 267 -14.69 -2.34 19.74
C ILE A 267 -13.21 -2.14 20.11
N ALA A 268 -12.29 -2.35 19.16
CA ALA A 268 -10.87 -2.09 19.37
C ALA A 268 -10.58 -0.60 19.64
N PHE A 269 -11.23 0.31 18.92
CA PHE A 269 -11.13 1.76 19.14
C PHE A 269 -11.56 2.18 20.54
N ALA A 270 -12.55 1.50 21.12
CA ALA A 270 -13.01 1.75 22.49
C ALA A 270 -12.00 1.29 23.56
N GLN A 271 -11.07 0.40 23.22
CA GLN A 271 -10.00 -0.02 24.14
C GLN A 271 -8.82 0.97 24.16
N VAL A 272 -8.71 1.85 23.18
CA VAL A 272 -7.62 2.84 23.09
C VAL A 272 -7.93 4.04 23.99
N ARG A 273 -7.14 4.19 25.06
CA ARG A 273 -7.26 5.28 26.04
C ARG A 273 -6.08 6.25 25.89
N PRO A 274 -6.28 7.49 25.40
CA PRO A 274 -5.17 8.41 25.10
C PRO A 274 -4.46 8.96 26.34
N ASP A 275 -5.10 8.87 27.52
CA ASP A 275 -4.65 9.41 28.81
C ASP A 275 -3.92 8.38 29.68
N GLN A 276 -3.71 7.15 29.19
CA GLN A 276 -3.09 6.08 29.97
C GLN A 276 -1.80 5.56 29.30
N PRO A 277 -0.73 5.33 30.09
CA PRO A 277 0.44 4.61 29.60
C PRO A 277 0.02 3.26 29.02
N THR A 278 0.24 3.09 27.71
CA THR A 278 -0.11 1.86 27.00
C THR A 278 1.17 1.08 26.71
N PRO A 279 1.27 -0.19 27.15
CA PRO A 279 2.40 -1.03 26.80
C PRO A 279 2.54 -1.13 25.27
N PRO A 280 3.74 -0.99 24.67
CA PRO A 280 3.91 -0.97 23.21
C PRO A 280 3.32 -2.18 22.47
N TRP A 281 3.31 -3.35 23.10
CA TRP A 281 2.76 -4.57 22.54
C TRP A 281 1.23 -4.56 22.45
N LEU A 282 0.54 -3.76 23.28
CA LEU A 282 -0.92 -3.75 23.35
C LEU A 282 -1.51 -3.11 22.09
N THR A 283 -0.92 -2.02 21.59
CA THR A 283 -1.34 -1.37 20.34
C THR A 283 -1.34 -2.36 19.17
N ASP A 284 -0.26 -3.13 19.03
CA ASP A 284 -0.14 -4.15 17.99
C ASP A 284 -1.22 -5.24 18.15
N ARG A 285 -1.38 -5.78 19.38
CA ARG A 285 -2.35 -6.84 19.66
C ARG A 285 -3.81 -6.42 19.45
N LEU A 286 -4.15 -5.15 19.69
CA LEU A 286 -5.49 -4.61 19.47
C LEU A 286 -5.86 -4.61 17.98
N PHE A 287 -4.91 -4.30 17.09
CA PHE A 287 -5.20 -4.06 15.68
C PHE A 287 -4.77 -5.19 14.73
N ARG A 288 -3.76 -6.00 15.08
CA ARG A 288 -3.12 -6.96 14.15
C ARG A 288 -4.09 -7.89 13.44
N ASN A 289 -5.05 -8.45 14.16
CA ASN A 289 -6.01 -9.41 13.57
C ASN A 289 -7.17 -8.73 12.85
N LEU A 290 -7.35 -7.42 13.07
CA LEU A 290 -8.33 -6.60 12.35
C LEU A 290 -7.73 -6.06 11.05
N LEU A 291 -6.42 -5.80 11.06
CA LEU A 291 -5.62 -5.37 9.92
C LEU A 291 -4.99 -6.59 9.24
N ALA A 292 -5.85 -7.43 8.66
CA ALA A 292 -5.45 -8.55 7.81
C ALA A 292 -6.40 -8.68 6.61
N ASP A 293 -5.91 -9.24 5.50
CA ASP A 293 -6.77 -9.57 4.35
C ASP A 293 -7.72 -10.75 4.64
N MET A 294 -8.56 -11.08 3.66
CA MET A 294 -9.51 -12.21 3.75
C MET A 294 -8.85 -13.59 3.97
N THR A 295 -7.53 -13.71 3.77
CA THR A 295 -6.74 -14.93 4.02
C THR A 295 -5.99 -14.89 5.35
N GLY A 296 -6.10 -13.80 6.11
CA GLY A 296 -5.38 -13.58 7.36
C GLY A 296 -3.97 -13.02 7.18
N ASN A 297 -3.62 -12.51 6.00
CA ASN A 297 -2.31 -11.93 5.73
C ASN A 297 -2.25 -10.47 6.22
N THR A 298 -1.46 -10.21 7.25
CA THR A 298 -1.27 -8.89 7.85
C THR A 298 -0.46 -7.92 6.98
N HIS A 299 0.37 -8.46 6.09
CA HIS A 299 1.15 -7.69 5.13
C HIS A 299 0.30 -7.15 3.97
N ARG A 300 -0.91 -7.69 3.76
CA ARG A 300 -1.83 -7.30 2.69
C ARG A 300 -2.96 -6.45 3.20
N THR A 301 -2.64 -5.26 3.66
CA THR A 301 -3.62 -4.29 4.17
C THR A 301 -3.26 -2.87 3.77
N GLU A 302 -4.25 -1.98 3.77
CA GLU A 302 -4.02 -0.56 3.54
C GLU A 302 -3.06 0.05 4.58
N PHE A 303 -3.30 -0.22 5.86
CA PHE A 303 -2.39 0.11 6.96
C PHE A 303 -1.78 -1.18 7.52
N CYS A 304 -0.50 -1.41 7.21
CA CYS A 304 0.26 -2.55 7.68
C CYS A 304 1.03 -2.19 8.95
N ILE A 305 0.85 -3.02 9.99
CA ILE A 305 1.51 -2.87 11.29
C ILE A 305 2.49 -3.99 11.61
N ASP A 306 2.92 -4.76 10.61
CA ASP A 306 3.90 -5.85 10.81
C ASP A 306 5.24 -5.36 11.38
N LYS A 307 5.59 -4.10 11.08
CA LYS A 307 6.80 -3.44 11.57
C LYS A 307 6.55 -2.61 12.84
N LEU A 308 5.36 -2.67 13.45
CA LEU A 308 5.02 -1.89 14.65
C LEU A 308 5.61 -2.51 15.91
N TYR A 309 5.03 -3.63 16.38
CA TYR A 309 5.51 -4.34 17.56
C TYR A 309 5.24 -5.84 17.46
N ALA A 310 5.87 -6.51 16.49
CA ALA A 310 5.65 -7.94 16.25
C ALA A 310 5.96 -8.79 17.51
N PRO A 311 5.04 -9.68 17.93
CA PRO A 311 5.25 -10.50 19.12
C PRO A 311 6.26 -11.64 18.90
N GLU A 312 6.42 -12.12 17.66
CA GLU A 312 7.20 -13.30 17.30
C GLU A 312 8.72 -13.08 17.36
N SER A 313 9.18 -11.84 17.13
CA SER A 313 10.60 -11.53 17.09
C SER A 313 10.90 -10.11 17.58
N SER A 314 12.00 -9.97 18.33
CA SER A 314 12.55 -8.65 18.69
C SER A 314 12.94 -7.82 17.46
N SER A 315 13.30 -8.47 16.33
CA SER A 315 13.66 -7.78 15.09
C SER A 315 12.48 -7.09 14.39
N GLY A 316 11.24 -7.44 14.73
CA GLY A 316 10.01 -6.86 14.19
C GLY A 316 9.39 -5.76 15.06
N ARG A 317 10.06 -5.37 16.16
CA ARG A 317 9.59 -4.32 17.08
C ARG A 317 10.17 -2.96 16.72
N LEU A 318 9.78 -2.43 15.55
CA LEU A 318 10.42 -1.24 14.98
C LEU A 318 9.69 0.06 15.27
N GLY A 319 8.46 -0.03 15.76
CA GLY A 319 7.61 1.14 15.96
C GLY A 319 7.18 1.79 14.65
N LEU A 320 7.14 1.03 13.54
CA LEU A 320 6.81 1.56 12.22
C LEU A 320 5.40 1.14 11.80
N VAL A 321 4.66 2.07 11.20
CA VAL A 321 3.40 1.81 10.50
C VAL A 321 3.63 2.10 9.02
N GLU A 322 3.18 1.20 8.16
CA GLU A 322 3.34 1.30 6.70
C GLU A 322 1.97 1.51 6.06
N TYR A 323 1.78 2.63 5.36
CA TYR A 323 0.62 2.85 4.51
C TYR A 323 0.94 2.38 3.08
N ARG A 324 0.10 1.51 2.53
CA ARG A 324 0.43 0.73 1.33
C ARG A 324 -0.44 1.02 0.11
N ALA A 325 -1.60 1.67 0.27
CA ALA A 325 -2.57 1.86 -0.80
C ALA A 325 -2.25 3.04 -1.74
N PHE A 326 -0.98 3.45 -1.85
CA PHE A 326 -0.52 4.37 -2.88
C PHE A 326 0.11 3.62 -4.03
N GLU A 327 -0.44 3.77 -5.22
CA GLU A 327 0.23 3.44 -6.48
C GLU A 327 1.41 4.40 -6.68
N MET A 328 2.49 3.89 -7.28
CA MET A 328 3.63 4.72 -7.66
C MET A 328 3.21 5.84 -8.62
N PRO A 329 3.39 7.12 -8.25
CA PRO A 329 3.04 8.22 -9.13
C PRO A 329 4.13 8.46 -10.18
N PRO A 330 3.77 8.98 -11.37
CA PRO A 330 4.69 9.17 -12.48
C PRO A 330 5.77 10.24 -12.22
N HIS A 331 5.58 11.11 -11.22
CA HIS A 331 6.45 12.25 -10.96
C HIS A 331 6.77 12.42 -9.47
N HIS A 332 8.01 12.79 -9.14
CA HIS A 332 8.47 12.94 -7.75
C HIS A 332 7.69 14.01 -6.95
N GLN A 333 7.18 15.06 -7.61
CA GLN A 333 6.33 16.06 -6.94
C GLN A 333 4.96 15.50 -6.53
N MET A 334 4.41 14.56 -7.30
CA MET A 334 3.19 13.84 -6.91
C MET A 334 3.46 12.92 -5.71
N ALA A 335 4.59 12.20 -5.72
CA ALA A 335 5.04 11.40 -4.57
C ALA A 335 5.22 12.28 -3.31
N ALA A 336 5.81 13.47 -3.47
CA ALA A 336 5.93 14.44 -2.38
C ALA A 336 4.54 14.87 -1.85
N ALA A 337 3.56 15.15 -2.72
CA ALA A 337 2.22 15.51 -2.26
C ALA A 337 1.54 14.38 -1.46
N GLN A 338 1.67 13.12 -1.90
CA GLN A 338 1.21 11.94 -1.13
C GLN A 338 1.88 11.86 0.25
N MET A 339 3.19 12.09 0.31
CA MET A 339 3.96 12.08 1.54
C MET A 339 3.58 13.25 2.47
N LEU A 340 3.32 14.42 1.92
CA LEU A 340 2.87 15.60 2.66
C LEU A 340 1.49 15.35 3.28
N LEU A 341 0.57 14.70 2.57
CA LEU A 341 -0.74 14.31 3.09
C LEU A 341 -0.62 13.41 4.33
N MET A 342 0.22 12.37 4.27
CA MET A 342 0.44 11.47 5.41
C MET A 342 1.08 12.21 6.59
N ARG A 343 2.10 13.04 6.34
CA ARG A 343 2.75 13.84 7.39
C ARG A 343 1.80 14.85 8.03
N ALA A 344 0.97 15.50 7.23
CA ALA A 344 -0.05 16.44 7.67
C ALA A 344 -1.09 15.75 8.57
N ALA A 345 -1.60 14.58 8.17
CA ALA A 345 -2.52 13.79 8.97
C ALA A 345 -1.90 13.37 10.31
N VAL A 346 -0.66 12.86 10.30
CA VAL A 346 0.06 12.50 11.52
C VAL A 346 0.21 13.69 12.46
N ALA A 347 0.62 14.86 11.94
CA ALA A 347 0.79 16.06 12.74
C ALA A 347 -0.54 16.61 13.29
N ALA A 348 -1.58 16.64 12.46
CA ALA A 348 -2.91 17.09 12.85
C ALA A 348 -3.49 16.20 13.97
N PHE A 349 -3.45 14.88 13.79
CA PHE A 349 -4.01 13.93 14.75
C PHE A 349 -3.18 13.77 16.03
N TRP A 350 -1.88 14.07 15.97
CA TRP A 350 -1.06 14.18 17.17
C TRP A 350 -1.54 15.32 18.08
N ASN A 351 -1.89 16.47 17.49
CA ASN A 351 -2.40 17.62 18.23
C ASN A 351 -3.85 17.42 18.67
N GLN A 352 -4.70 16.92 17.77
CA GLN A 352 -6.12 16.71 18.00
C GLN A 352 -6.55 15.34 17.45
N PRO A 353 -6.76 14.33 18.31
CA PRO A 353 -7.17 13.00 17.87
C PRO A 353 -8.47 13.02 17.07
N TYR A 354 -8.55 12.18 16.06
CA TYR A 354 -9.77 11.97 15.27
C TYR A 354 -10.66 10.97 15.99
N ASP A 355 -11.60 11.48 16.79
CA ASP A 355 -12.56 10.66 17.54
C ASP A 355 -13.98 10.85 16.98
N ARG A 356 -14.24 10.17 15.86
CA ARG A 356 -15.55 10.14 15.21
C ARG A 356 -16.03 8.70 15.03
N ARG A 357 -17.35 8.53 14.94
CA ARG A 357 -17.97 7.25 14.62
C ARG A 357 -17.60 6.81 13.20
N LEU A 358 -17.39 5.52 13.01
CA LEU A 358 -17.08 4.96 11.69
C LEU A 358 -18.34 4.87 10.82
N VAL A 359 -18.27 5.43 9.62
CA VAL A 359 -19.36 5.40 8.64
C VAL A 359 -19.58 3.97 8.13
N ARG A 360 -20.82 3.53 8.01
CA ARG A 360 -21.16 2.23 7.40
C ARG A 360 -21.44 2.41 5.92
N TRP A 361 -20.38 2.42 5.10
CA TRP A 361 -20.49 2.68 3.67
C TRP A 361 -21.27 1.61 2.92
N GLY A 362 -21.02 0.32 3.22
CA GLY A 362 -21.68 -0.79 2.54
C GLY A 362 -21.48 -0.73 1.03
N THR A 363 -22.54 -0.97 0.25
CA THR A 363 -22.46 -0.99 -1.22
C THR A 363 -22.06 0.37 -1.83
N ARG A 364 -22.16 1.47 -1.07
CA ARG A 364 -21.75 2.81 -1.53
C ARG A 364 -20.26 2.89 -1.87
N LEU A 365 -19.40 2.05 -1.25
CA LEU A 365 -17.98 1.95 -1.62
C LEU A 365 -17.81 1.67 -3.11
N HIS A 366 -18.59 0.73 -3.63
CA HIS A 366 -18.49 0.25 -5.01
C HIS A 366 -19.48 0.93 -5.97
N ASP A 367 -20.16 1.99 -5.53
CA ASP A 367 -21.00 2.86 -6.35
C ASP A 367 -20.47 4.30 -6.34
N ASP A 368 -20.60 5.00 -5.21
CA ASP A 368 -20.21 6.41 -5.05
C ASP A 368 -18.70 6.57 -5.34
N PHE A 369 -17.85 5.90 -4.56
CA PHE A 369 -16.39 6.11 -4.59
C PHE A 369 -15.67 5.45 -5.75
N MET A 370 -16.43 4.84 -6.66
CA MET A 370 -15.90 4.40 -7.95
C MET A 370 -15.98 5.52 -9.00
N LEU A 371 -16.78 6.56 -8.74
CA LEU A 371 -17.03 7.65 -9.68
C LEU A 371 -16.16 8.89 -9.33
N PRO A 372 -15.46 9.49 -10.32
CA PRO A 372 -14.58 10.65 -10.12
C PRO A 372 -15.19 11.80 -9.32
N HIS A 373 -16.48 12.08 -9.49
CA HIS A 373 -17.16 13.19 -8.81
C HIS A 373 -17.20 13.00 -7.30
N PHE A 374 -17.66 11.83 -6.82
CA PHE A 374 -17.76 11.59 -5.38
C PHE A 374 -16.40 11.36 -4.72
N VAL A 375 -15.42 10.81 -5.46
CA VAL A 375 -14.03 10.76 -4.98
C VAL A 375 -13.46 12.17 -4.82
N ARG A 376 -13.73 13.07 -5.77
CA ARG A 376 -13.30 14.47 -5.66
C ARG A 376 -13.96 15.18 -4.48
N GLN A 377 -15.28 15.05 -4.36
CA GLN A 377 -16.04 15.67 -3.28
C GLN A 377 -15.53 15.23 -1.90
N ASP A 378 -15.42 13.91 -1.67
CA ASP A 378 -14.94 13.38 -0.38
C ASP A 378 -13.48 13.73 -0.10
N PHE A 379 -12.63 13.79 -1.14
CA PHE A 379 -11.25 14.23 -0.98
C PHE A 379 -11.15 15.71 -0.59
N GLU A 380 -11.95 16.57 -1.22
CA GLU A 380 -12.00 18.00 -0.90
C GLU A 380 -12.49 18.21 0.54
N ASP A 381 -13.47 17.43 1.00
CA ASP A 381 -13.92 17.39 2.40
C ASP A 381 -12.80 16.96 3.35
N ALA A 382 -12.05 15.89 3.02
CA ALA A 382 -10.92 15.42 3.82
C ALA A 382 -9.80 16.48 3.94
N ILE A 383 -9.47 17.16 2.85
CA ILE A 383 -8.47 18.24 2.85
C ILE A 383 -8.95 19.45 3.65
N ALA A 384 -10.24 19.81 3.53
CA ALA A 384 -10.82 20.89 4.31
C ALA A 384 -10.82 20.56 5.83
N GLU A 385 -11.10 19.31 6.19
CA GLU A 385 -11.04 18.86 7.58
C GLU A 385 -9.61 18.90 8.14
N LEU A 386 -8.61 18.39 7.41
CA LEU A 386 -7.20 18.50 7.81
C LEU A 386 -6.76 19.97 7.95
N ARG A 387 -7.23 20.85 7.08
CA ARG A 387 -7.00 22.30 7.18
C ARG A 387 -7.59 22.89 8.45
N ALA A 388 -8.81 22.51 8.82
CA ALA A 388 -9.44 22.95 10.06
C ALA A 388 -8.67 22.46 11.30
N LEU A 389 -7.99 21.32 11.21
CA LEU A 389 -7.11 20.76 12.25
C LEU A 389 -5.69 21.37 12.24
N GLY A 390 -5.45 22.41 11.44
CA GLY A 390 -4.18 23.14 11.42
C GLY A 390 -3.15 22.63 10.41
N ALA A 391 -3.53 21.73 9.49
CA ALA A 391 -2.67 21.30 8.38
C ALA A 391 -3.10 21.99 7.06
N PRO A 392 -2.43 23.08 6.63
CA PRO A 392 -2.88 23.93 5.52
C PRO A 392 -2.59 23.33 4.14
N LEU A 393 -3.12 22.13 3.87
CA LEU A 393 -3.07 21.49 2.56
C LEU A 393 -3.99 22.22 1.57
N ASP A 394 -3.56 22.30 0.32
CA ASP A 394 -4.40 22.74 -0.80
C ASP A 394 -4.82 21.54 -1.65
N ALA A 395 -6.13 21.38 -1.87
CA ALA A 395 -6.67 20.32 -2.71
C ALA A 395 -6.17 20.45 -4.16
N ALA A 396 -5.84 21.66 -4.62
CA ALA A 396 -5.31 21.90 -5.97
C ALA A 396 -3.96 21.21 -6.21
N TRP A 397 -3.16 20.96 -5.17
CA TRP A 397 -1.89 20.21 -5.29
C TRP A 397 -2.11 18.77 -5.77
N PHE A 398 -3.31 18.24 -5.59
CA PHE A 398 -3.66 16.87 -5.96
C PHE A 398 -4.38 16.78 -7.32
N ALA A 399 -4.60 17.90 -8.03
CA ALA A 399 -5.21 17.89 -9.36
C ALA A 399 -4.53 16.91 -10.35
N PRO A 400 -3.19 16.78 -10.39
CA PRO A 400 -2.53 15.77 -11.22
C PRO A 400 -2.91 14.32 -10.88
N HIS A 401 -3.21 14.02 -9.61
CA HIS A 401 -3.65 12.69 -9.19
C HIS A 401 -5.03 12.36 -9.75
N PHE A 402 -5.94 13.34 -9.78
CA PHE A 402 -7.26 13.17 -10.38
C PHE A 402 -7.17 12.93 -11.88
N GLU A 403 -6.34 13.69 -12.60
CA GLU A 403 -6.18 13.48 -14.05
C GLU A 403 -5.46 12.16 -14.36
N PHE A 404 -4.52 11.74 -13.52
CA PHE A 404 -3.87 10.44 -13.64
C PHE A 404 -4.83 9.27 -13.37
N ARG A 405 -5.66 9.37 -12.33
CA ARG A 405 -6.61 8.31 -11.92
C ARG A 405 -7.84 8.23 -12.81
N PHE A 406 -8.39 9.39 -13.17
CA PHE A 406 -9.67 9.57 -13.86
C PHE A 406 -9.50 10.42 -15.15
N PRO A 407 -8.66 9.97 -16.11
CA PRO A 407 -8.41 10.72 -17.32
C PRO A 407 -9.68 10.95 -18.12
N GLU A 408 -9.78 12.13 -18.74
CA GLU A 408 -10.87 12.46 -19.65
C GLU A 408 -10.85 11.58 -20.89
N ILE A 409 -12.03 11.09 -21.27
CA ILE A 409 -12.26 10.36 -22.53
C ILE A 409 -12.66 11.36 -23.62
N GLY A 410 -13.58 12.28 -23.31
CA GLY A 410 -13.92 13.40 -24.16
C GLY A 410 -15.20 14.12 -23.74
N THR A 411 -15.45 15.25 -24.39
CA THR A 411 -16.55 16.16 -24.06
C THR A 411 -17.25 16.66 -25.33
N ILE A 412 -18.58 16.78 -25.30
CA ILE A 412 -19.36 17.42 -26.37
C ILE A 412 -20.32 18.50 -25.83
N PRO A 413 -20.45 19.65 -26.52
CA PRO A 413 -21.57 20.56 -26.32
C PRO A 413 -22.79 20.08 -27.11
N LEU A 414 -23.98 20.20 -26.53
CA LEU A 414 -25.25 19.85 -27.18
C LEU A 414 -26.38 20.77 -26.71
N LEU A 415 -26.88 21.64 -27.58
CA LEU A 415 -28.06 22.49 -27.32
C LEU A 415 -28.01 23.25 -25.97
N GLY A 416 -26.83 23.78 -25.60
CA GLY A 416 -26.62 24.48 -24.33
C GLY A 416 -26.30 23.57 -23.14
N MET A 417 -26.37 22.25 -23.32
CA MET A 417 -25.85 21.25 -22.38
C MET A 417 -24.41 20.88 -22.72
N THR A 418 -23.68 20.32 -21.77
CA THR A 418 -22.38 19.68 -22.01
C THR A 418 -22.40 18.27 -21.46
N LEU A 419 -21.92 17.30 -22.23
CA LEU A 419 -21.72 15.91 -21.82
C LEU A 419 -20.22 15.64 -21.78
N GLU A 420 -19.70 15.30 -20.61
CA GLU A 420 -18.31 14.89 -20.37
C GLU A 420 -18.27 13.42 -19.98
N LEU A 421 -17.34 12.68 -20.57
CA LEU A 421 -17.07 11.27 -20.25
C LEU A 421 -15.66 11.14 -19.67
N ARG A 422 -15.55 10.49 -18.51
CA ARG A 422 -14.26 10.18 -17.86
C ARG A 422 -14.17 8.70 -17.51
N HIS A 423 -12.95 8.18 -17.47
CA HIS A 423 -12.72 6.87 -16.86
C HIS A 423 -13.09 6.90 -15.38
N ALA A 424 -13.67 5.80 -14.89
CA ALA A 424 -14.00 5.59 -13.49
C ALA A 424 -13.28 4.33 -12.97
N LEU A 425 -13.38 4.09 -11.66
CA LEU A 425 -12.80 2.91 -11.04
C LEU A 425 -13.75 1.72 -11.17
N GLU A 426 -13.16 0.54 -11.31
CA GLU A 426 -13.89 -0.71 -11.34
C GLU A 426 -13.08 -1.78 -10.61
N PRO A 427 -13.63 -2.39 -9.55
CA PRO A 427 -12.95 -3.48 -8.85
C PRO A 427 -12.74 -4.69 -9.75
N TRP A 428 -11.52 -5.21 -9.74
CA TRP A 428 -11.18 -6.45 -10.43
C TRP A 428 -11.12 -7.56 -9.41
N HIS A 429 -12.09 -8.46 -9.44
CA HIS A 429 -12.17 -9.52 -8.45
C HIS A 429 -11.30 -10.71 -8.83
N THR A 430 -10.65 -11.30 -7.84
CA THR A 430 -9.98 -12.59 -8.00
C THR A 430 -11.03 -13.67 -8.22
N LEU A 431 -10.82 -14.49 -9.25
CA LEU A 431 -11.67 -15.61 -9.62
C LEU A 431 -11.40 -16.84 -8.74
N ALA A 432 -12.25 -17.85 -8.90
CA ALA A 432 -12.05 -19.14 -8.25
C ALA A 432 -10.70 -19.77 -8.63
N GLU A 433 -10.22 -20.63 -7.75
CA GLU A 433 -8.95 -21.35 -7.93
C GLU A 433 -9.00 -22.33 -9.11
N GLU A 434 -7.92 -22.36 -9.89
CA GLU A 434 -7.74 -23.32 -10.97
C GLU A 434 -6.41 -24.09 -10.80
N PRO A 435 -6.35 -25.39 -11.17
CA PRO A 435 -5.09 -26.12 -11.18
C PRO A 435 -4.17 -25.63 -12.29
N GLY A 436 -2.93 -25.27 -11.94
CA GLY A 436 -1.88 -24.87 -12.88
C GLY A 436 -0.65 -25.77 -12.81
N SER A 437 0.31 -25.57 -13.73
CA SER A 437 1.57 -26.30 -13.71
C SER A 437 2.41 -25.88 -12.49
N GLY A 438 2.43 -26.73 -11.45
CA GLY A 438 3.21 -26.52 -10.23
C GLY A 438 2.44 -25.93 -9.04
N GLY A 439 1.12 -25.77 -9.12
CA GLY A 439 0.31 -25.29 -8.00
C GLY A 439 -1.05 -24.75 -8.42
N THR A 440 -1.73 -24.08 -7.50
CA THR A 440 -3.01 -23.43 -7.77
C THR A 440 -2.78 -22.02 -8.30
N VAL A 441 -3.48 -21.66 -9.38
CA VAL A 441 -3.50 -20.29 -9.92
C VAL A 441 -4.84 -19.63 -9.64
N ARG A 442 -4.82 -18.31 -9.49
CA ARG A 442 -6.02 -17.49 -9.33
C ARG A 442 -5.95 -16.33 -10.31
N TYR A 443 -6.85 -16.32 -11.29
CA TYR A 443 -6.96 -15.23 -12.26
C TYR A 443 -7.72 -14.05 -11.66
N VAL A 444 -7.61 -12.89 -12.30
CA VAL A 444 -8.34 -11.67 -11.93
C VAL A 444 -9.24 -11.29 -13.09
N ASP A 445 -10.52 -11.04 -12.79
CA ASP A 445 -11.47 -10.58 -13.80
C ASP A 445 -11.24 -9.09 -14.11
N SER A 446 -10.47 -8.85 -15.15
CA SER A 446 -10.20 -7.52 -15.72
C SER A 446 -11.08 -7.23 -16.93
N SER A 447 -12.16 -7.99 -17.13
CA SER A 447 -13.06 -7.83 -18.28
C SER A 447 -14.01 -6.64 -18.15
N ALA A 448 -14.28 -6.19 -16.92
CA ALA A 448 -15.20 -5.09 -16.65
C ALA A 448 -14.46 -3.76 -16.52
N GLU A 449 -15.10 -2.71 -17.05
CA GLU A 449 -14.69 -1.32 -16.92
C GLU A 449 -15.87 -0.46 -16.49
N ARG A 450 -15.55 0.75 -16.02
CA ARG A 450 -16.53 1.77 -15.66
C ARG A 450 -16.13 3.11 -16.22
N VAL A 451 -17.14 3.88 -16.66
CA VAL A 451 -17.01 5.30 -17.01
C VAL A 451 -18.00 6.11 -16.19
N GLN A 452 -17.65 7.36 -15.91
CA GLN A 452 -18.59 8.36 -15.39
C GLN A 452 -18.95 9.31 -16.52
N VAL A 453 -20.25 9.52 -16.68
CA VAL A 453 -20.78 10.65 -17.46
C VAL A 453 -21.17 11.77 -16.51
N ARG A 454 -20.75 12.99 -16.84
CA ARG A 454 -21.19 14.22 -16.20
C ARG A 454 -21.94 15.06 -17.24
N VAL A 455 -23.12 15.53 -16.89
CA VAL A 455 -23.91 16.46 -17.72
C VAL A 455 -24.07 17.78 -17.00
N SER A 456 -24.00 18.89 -17.73
CA SER A 456 -24.27 20.24 -17.22
C SER A 456 -25.25 20.98 -18.13
N GLY A 457 -25.97 21.96 -17.58
CA GLY A 457 -27.10 22.61 -18.26
C GLY A 457 -28.31 21.69 -18.44
N TRP A 458 -28.36 20.58 -17.69
CA TRP A 458 -29.33 19.51 -17.85
C TRP A 458 -30.71 19.85 -17.29
N VAL A 459 -31.77 19.45 -18.01
CA VAL A 459 -33.18 19.60 -17.61
C VAL A 459 -33.77 18.22 -17.39
N ASP A 460 -33.83 17.79 -16.13
CA ASP A 460 -34.20 16.44 -15.67
C ASP A 460 -35.64 16.05 -16.06
N GLU A 461 -36.54 17.03 -16.11
CA GLU A 461 -37.95 16.83 -16.48
C GLU A 461 -38.15 16.58 -17.97
N ARG A 462 -37.14 16.84 -18.81
CA ARG A 462 -37.24 16.76 -20.26
C ARG A 462 -36.33 15.70 -20.87
N TYR A 463 -35.09 15.64 -20.41
CA TYR A 463 -34.06 14.82 -21.03
C TYR A 463 -33.76 13.57 -20.23
N VAL A 464 -33.55 12.47 -20.94
CA VAL A 464 -33.00 11.23 -20.37
C VAL A 464 -31.72 10.90 -21.12
N LEU A 465 -30.62 10.74 -20.38
CA LEU A 465 -29.38 10.23 -20.97
C LEU A 465 -29.45 8.71 -21.00
N ALA A 466 -29.22 8.13 -22.18
CA ALA A 466 -29.17 6.69 -22.36
C ALA A 466 -27.77 6.24 -22.78
N CYS A 467 -27.41 5.01 -22.40
CA CYS A 467 -26.28 4.29 -22.98
C CYS A 467 -26.78 2.97 -23.57
N ASN A 468 -26.50 2.73 -24.84
CA ASN A 468 -26.96 1.55 -25.59
C ASN A 468 -28.48 1.30 -25.45
N GLY A 469 -29.28 2.37 -25.46
CA GLY A 469 -30.74 2.32 -25.35
C GLY A 469 -31.30 2.22 -23.93
N VAL A 470 -30.46 2.07 -22.90
CA VAL A 470 -30.89 1.98 -21.51
C VAL A 470 -30.65 3.31 -20.79
N GLY A 471 -31.63 3.79 -20.01
CA GLY A 471 -31.49 5.04 -19.28
C GLY A 471 -30.42 4.95 -18.19
N ILE A 472 -29.54 5.95 -18.14
CA ILE A 472 -28.51 6.07 -17.11
C ILE A 472 -29.13 6.71 -15.88
N PRO A 473 -28.92 6.15 -14.66
CA PRO A 473 -29.47 6.69 -13.43
C PRO A 473 -28.68 7.93 -12.97
N LEU A 474 -28.84 9.05 -13.69
CA LEU A 474 -28.24 10.32 -13.33
C LEU A 474 -28.67 10.76 -11.92
N THR A 475 -27.71 11.34 -11.20
CA THR A 475 -27.93 11.90 -9.86
C THR A 475 -27.42 13.33 -9.82
N ARG A 476 -28.21 14.21 -9.18
CA ARG A 476 -27.89 15.63 -9.00
C ARG A 476 -26.60 15.80 -8.18
N THR A 477 -25.79 16.75 -8.59
CA THR A 477 -24.65 17.26 -7.81
C THR A 477 -25.11 18.44 -6.92
N ASP A 478 -24.18 19.09 -6.24
CA ASP A 478 -24.39 20.35 -5.52
C ASP A 478 -24.64 21.55 -6.46
N ARG A 479 -24.28 21.43 -7.75
CA ARG A 479 -24.45 22.47 -8.76
C ARG A 479 -25.76 22.29 -9.52
N GLN A 480 -26.56 23.35 -9.59
CA GLN A 480 -27.83 23.32 -10.31
C GLN A 480 -27.62 23.01 -11.81
N GLY A 481 -28.40 22.05 -12.32
CA GLY A 481 -28.30 21.63 -13.72
C GLY A 481 -27.11 20.72 -14.00
N GLU A 482 -26.35 20.30 -13.00
CA GLU A 482 -25.24 19.35 -13.14
C GLU A 482 -25.57 17.99 -12.49
N TYR A 483 -25.38 16.92 -13.25
CA TYR A 483 -25.69 15.54 -12.84
C TYR A 483 -24.57 14.59 -13.24
N VAL A 484 -24.43 13.50 -12.48
CA VAL A 484 -23.45 12.45 -12.75
C VAL A 484 -24.09 11.06 -12.72
N GLY A 485 -23.53 10.13 -13.50
CA GLY A 485 -23.93 8.73 -13.49
C GLY A 485 -22.80 7.82 -13.94
N GLY A 486 -22.75 6.61 -13.39
CA GLY A 486 -21.83 5.57 -13.80
C GLY A 486 -22.40 4.68 -14.90
N VAL A 487 -21.54 4.18 -15.79
CA VAL A 487 -21.84 3.07 -16.68
C VAL A 487 -20.77 2.01 -16.50
N ARG A 488 -21.18 0.84 -16.00
CA ARG A 488 -20.37 -0.36 -15.87
C ARG A 488 -20.68 -1.29 -17.03
N PHE A 489 -19.64 -1.81 -17.67
CA PHE A 489 -19.76 -2.63 -18.87
C PHE A 489 -18.61 -3.63 -18.97
N LYS A 490 -18.79 -4.68 -19.77
CA LYS A 490 -17.75 -5.64 -20.13
C LYS A 490 -16.99 -5.12 -21.34
N ALA A 491 -15.75 -4.74 -21.14
CA ALA A 491 -14.86 -4.16 -22.13
C ALA A 491 -14.35 -5.20 -23.16
N TRP A 492 -14.04 -6.42 -22.72
CA TRP A 492 -13.50 -7.49 -23.56
C TRP A 492 -13.83 -8.88 -23.00
N ASN A 493 -13.52 -9.94 -23.75
CA ASN A 493 -13.85 -11.33 -23.38
C ASN A 493 -12.58 -12.15 -23.08
N PRO A 494 -12.03 -12.09 -21.86
CA PRO A 494 -10.98 -13.03 -21.46
C PRO A 494 -11.51 -14.48 -21.40
N PRO A 495 -10.61 -15.47 -21.49
CA PRO A 495 -10.99 -16.88 -21.29
C PRO A 495 -11.55 -17.14 -19.88
N SER A 496 -11.04 -16.44 -18.86
CA SER A 496 -11.52 -16.51 -17.48
C SER A 496 -12.17 -15.18 -17.07
N ALA A 497 -13.45 -15.20 -16.71
CA ALA A 497 -14.24 -14.05 -16.25
C ALA A 497 -15.40 -14.51 -15.35
N LEU A 498 -15.96 -13.61 -14.54
CA LEU A 498 -17.15 -13.89 -13.72
C LEU A 498 -18.38 -14.24 -14.57
N HIS A 499 -18.50 -13.64 -15.75
CA HIS A 499 -19.63 -13.82 -16.65
C HIS A 499 -19.15 -14.16 -18.07
N PRO A 500 -18.82 -15.44 -18.35
CA PRO A 500 -18.21 -15.83 -19.63
C PRO A 500 -19.18 -15.71 -20.82
N THR A 501 -20.49 -15.82 -20.59
CA THR A 501 -21.52 -15.76 -21.65
C THR A 501 -21.96 -14.35 -22.00
N VAL A 502 -21.68 -13.36 -21.15
CA VAL A 502 -21.94 -11.95 -21.46
C VAL A 502 -20.89 -11.48 -22.47
N GLY A 503 -21.33 -10.96 -23.62
CA GLY A 503 -20.43 -10.42 -24.64
C GLY A 503 -19.80 -9.09 -24.24
N ALA A 504 -18.72 -8.70 -24.93
CA ALA A 504 -18.14 -7.37 -24.79
C ALA A 504 -19.13 -6.31 -25.31
N GLN A 505 -19.34 -5.25 -24.53
CA GLN A 505 -20.26 -4.15 -24.81
C GLN A 505 -19.47 -2.96 -25.35
N SER A 506 -19.13 -3.03 -26.63
CA SER A 506 -18.48 -1.96 -27.36
C SER A 506 -19.05 -1.87 -28.78
N PRO A 507 -19.33 -0.66 -29.30
CA PRO A 507 -19.16 0.63 -28.63
C PRO A 507 -20.22 0.90 -27.55
N LEU A 508 -19.92 1.89 -26.70
CA LEU A 508 -20.89 2.57 -25.85
C LEU A 508 -21.44 3.77 -26.62
N VAL A 509 -22.72 3.73 -26.96
CA VAL A 509 -23.44 4.79 -27.66
C VAL A 509 -24.26 5.55 -26.62
N PHE A 510 -23.94 6.83 -26.43
CA PHE A 510 -24.65 7.71 -25.52
C PHE A 510 -25.63 8.58 -26.31
N ASP A 511 -26.89 8.56 -25.91
CA ASP A 511 -28.00 9.27 -26.55
C ASP A 511 -28.67 10.21 -25.55
N VAL A 512 -28.89 11.47 -25.95
CA VAL A 512 -29.75 12.41 -25.22
C VAL A 512 -31.15 12.30 -25.80
N TYR A 513 -32.02 11.61 -25.08
CA TYR A 513 -33.42 11.45 -25.45
C TYR A 513 -34.24 12.65 -24.98
N ASP A 514 -34.97 13.29 -25.89
CA ASP A 514 -35.92 14.35 -25.59
C ASP A 514 -37.34 13.78 -25.45
N GLY A 515 -37.85 13.76 -24.22
CA GLY A 515 -39.17 13.22 -23.89
C GLY A 515 -40.33 13.96 -24.54
N TRP A 516 -40.13 15.21 -24.98
CA TRP A 516 -41.19 15.97 -25.66
C TRP A 516 -41.35 15.58 -27.12
N THR A 517 -40.25 15.22 -27.79
CA THR A 517 -40.26 14.90 -29.22
C THR A 517 -40.20 13.39 -29.48
N GLY A 518 -39.82 12.59 -28.50
CA GLY A 518 -39.67 11.14 -28.62
C GLY A 518 -38.46 10.73 -29.46
N ARG A 519 -37.41 11.55 -29.46
CA ARG A 519 -36.25 11.40 -30.35
C ARG A 519 -34.94 11.56 -29.58
N SER A 520 -33.89 10.90 -30.06
CA SER A 520 -32.54 11.27 -29.68
C SER A 520 -32.12 12.52 -30.46
N ILE A 521 -31.67 13.53 -29.72
CA ILE A 521 -31.35 14.87 -30.24
C ILE A 521 -29.85 15.12 -30.36
N GLY A 522 -29.02 14.17 -29.93
CA GLY A 522 -27.57 14.27 -29.93
C GLY A 522 -26.92 13.27 -28.98
N GLY A 523 -25.60 13.22 -29.01
CA GLY A 523 -24.84 12.29 -28.18
C GLY A 523 -23.47 11.97 -28.77
N LEU A 524 -22.80 10.98 -28.19
CA LEU A 524 -21.43 10.58 -28.50
C LEU A 524 -21.29 9.06 -28.52
N THR A 525 -20.20 8.57 -29.10
CA THR A 525 -19.88 7.14 -29.10
C THR A 525 -18.46 6.93 -28.60
N TYR A 526 -18.29 5.98 -27.67
CA TYR A 526 -17.01 5.57 -27.14
C TYR A 526 -16.73 4.11 -27.48
N HIS A 527 -15.57 3.84 -28.06
CA HIS A 527 -15.13 2.49 -28.38
C HIS A 527 -14.09 2.02 -27.36
N VAL A 528 -14.20 0.78 -26.88
CA VAL A 528 -13.22 0.22 -25.94
C VAL A 528 -11.87 -0.04 -26.62
N ALA A 529 -11.93 -0.53 -27.86
CA ALA A 529 -10.79 -0.77 -28.73
C ALA A 529 -10.93 0.05 -30.03
N HIS A 530 -9.86 0.13 -30.83
CA HIS A 530 -9.89 0.89 -32.07
C HIS A 530 -11.00 0.36 -33.02
N PRO A 531 -11.88 1.22 -33.56
CA PRO A 531 -13.06 0.81 -34.34
C PRO A 531 -12.76 -0.07 -35.56
N GLY A 532 -11.60 0.13 -36.18
CA GLY A 532 -11.10 -0.69 -37.29
C GLY A 532 -10.60 -2.09 -36.91
N GLY A 533 -10.89 -2.59 -35.70
CA GLY A 533 -10.46 -3.93 -35.24
C GLY A 533 -8.97 -4.07 -34.95
N ARG A 534 -8.22 -2.95 -34.92
CA ARG A 534 -6.81 -2.94 -34.54
C ARG A 534 -6.69 -3.04 -33.03
N ASN A 535 -6.57 -4.27 -32.53
CA ASN A 535 -6.02 -4.50 -31.21
C ASN A 535 -4.50 -4.37 -31.33
N TYR A 536 -3.93 -3.38 -30.66
CA TYR A 536 -2.47 -3.28 -30.61
C TYR A 536 -1.92 -4.49 -29.86
N GLU A 537 -0.95 -5.20 -30.43
CA GLU A 537 -0.27 -6.29 -29.73
C GLU A 537 0.83 -5.74 -28.81
N THR A 538 1.32 -4.53 -29.09
CA THR A 538 2.42 -3.88 -28.37
C THR A 538 1.91 -2.75 -27.49
N ARG A 539 2.62 -2.54 -26.37
CA ARG A 539 2.42 -1.35 -25.54
C ARG A 539 2.89 -0.09 -26.29
N PRO A 540 2.30 1.08 -26.02
CA PRO A 540 2.77 2.34 -26.58
C PRO A 540 4.24 2.59 -26.26
N VAL A 541 5.00 3.12 -27.23
CA VAL A 541 6.42 3.45 -27.02
C VAL A 541 6.62 4.73 -26.22
N ASN A 542 5.61 5.61 -26.17
CA ASN A 542 5.65 6.88 -25.43
C ASN A 542 4.24 7.43 -25.14
N ALA A 543 4.19 8.53 -24.37
CA ALA A 543 2.96 9.21 -23.98
C ALA A 543 2.15 9.74 -25.18
N ASN A 544 2.80 10.21 -26.25
CA ASN A 544 2.11 10.73 -27.44
C ASN A 544 1.35 9.63 -28.19
N GLU A 545 1.96 8.44 -28.35
CA GLU A 545 1.28 7.29 -28.93
C GLU A 545 0.13 6.83 -28.04
N ALA A 546 0.37 6.75 -26.73
CA ALA A 546 -0.67 6.39 -25.77
C ALA A 546 -1.87 7.36 -25.84
N GLU A 547 -1.61 8.65 -25.92
CA GLU A 547 -2.65 9.68 -26.08
C GLU A 547 -3.38 9.56 -27.42
N ALA A 548 -2.66 9.34 -28.52
CA ALA A 548 -3.27 9.13 -29.83
C ALA A 548 -4.21 7.92 -29.82
N ARG A 549 -3.79 6.80 -29.22
CA ARG A 549 -4.63 5.60 -29.04
C ARG A 549 -5.91 5.94 -28.27
N ARG A 550 -5.81 6.68 -27.16
CA ARG A 550 -6.98 7.11 -26.39
C ARG A 550 -7.93 8.01 -27.20
N ARG A 551 -7.41 9.02 -27.90
CA ARG A 551 -8.22 9.96 -28.70
C ARG A 551 -8.99 9.28 -29.83
N THR A 552 -8.42 8.27 -30.49
CA THR A 552 -9.10 7.54 -31.59
C THR A 552 -10.31 6.72 -31.15
N ARG A 553 -10.54 6.56 -29.85
CA ARG A 553 -11.66 5.81 -29.28
C ARG A 553 -12.90 6.65 -29.01
N PHE A 554 -12.77 7.98 -28.96
CA PHE A 554 -13.86 8.89 -28.65
C PHE A 554 -14.38 9.58 -29.89
N PHE A 555 -15.65 9.34 -30.22
CA PHE A 555 -16.32 9.96 -31.35
C PHE A 555 -17.32 10.98 -30.80
N PRO A 556 -17.17 12.28 -31.08
CA PRO A 556 -18.11 13.32 -30.64
C PRO A 556 -19.44 13.30 -31.44
N PHE A 557 -19.74 12.16 -32.07
CA PHE A 557 -20.90 11.86 -32.90
C PHE A 557 -21.15 10.35 -32.86
N GLY A 558 -22.13 9.85 -33.62
CA GLY A 558 -22.43 8.41 -33.71
C GLY A 558 -23.51 7.92 -32.75
N HIS A 559 -24.25 8.85 -32.14
CA HIS A 559 -25.50 8.58 -31.42
C HIS A 559 -26.60 8.05 -32.36
N THR A 560 -27.65 7.50 -31.79
CA THR A 560 -28.83 7.00 -32.52
C THR A 560 -29.61 8.17 -33.11
N VAL A 561 -29.68 8.32 -34.43
CA VAL A 561 -30.38 9.46 -35.03
C VAL A 561 -31.87 9.19 -35.17
N GLY A 562 -32.71 10.08 -34.61
CA GLY A 562 -34.15 10.13 -34.90
C GLY A 562 -35.04 9.53 -33.81
N PRO A 563 -36.23 9.00 -34.17
CA PRO A 563 -37.14 8.40 -33.21
C PRO A 563 -36.48 7.27 -32.43
N MET A 564 -36.65 7.27 -31.11
CA MET A 564 -36.05 6.29 -30.21
C MET A 564 -37.11 5.87 -29.18
N ALA A 565 -37.10 4.59 -28.77
CA ALA A 565 -37.93 4.17 -27.65
C ALA A 565 -37.51 4.92 -26.37
N ALA A 566 -38.47 5.33 -25.55
CA ALA A 566 -38.17 6.07 -24.33
C ALA A 566 -37.25 5.23 -23.41
N PRO A 567 -36.00 5.65 -23.17
CA PRO A 567 -35.09 4.90 -22.33
C PRO A 567 -35.54 5.01 -20.87
N VAL A 568 -35.63 3.86 -20.18
CA VAL A 568 -36.02 3.81 -18.78
C VAL A 568 -34.76 3.74 -17.92
N PRO A 569 -34.56 4.67 -16.96
CA PRO A 569 -33.43 4.59 -16.03
C PRO A 569 -33.45 3.30 -15.21
N ALA A 570 -32.41 2.49 -15.36
CA ALA A 570 -32.26 1.25 -14.58
C ALA A 570 -31.46 1.53 -13.30
N ARG A 571 -32.15 1.62 -12.16
CA ARG A 571 -31.53 1.79 -10.84
C ARG A 571 -31.35 0.44 -10.15
N SER A 572 -30.11 0.07 -9.84
CA SER A 572 -29.81 -1.08 -8.95
C SER A 572 -30.09 -0.70 -7.50
N LEU A 573 -30.48 -1.68 -6.68
CA LEU A 573 -30.63 -1.49 -5.24
C LEU A 573 -29.27 -1.32 -4.55
N GLU A 574 -28.25 -2.03 -5.04
CA GLU A 574 -26.89 -2.01 -4.52
C GLU A 574 -26.09 -0.82 -5.05
N GLN A 575 -26.26 -0.47 -6.33
CA GLN A 575 -25.53 0.57 -7.05
C GLN A 575 -26.49 1.55 -7.75
N PRO A 576 -27.25 2.37 -7.01
CA PRO A 576 -28.29 3.23 -7.56
C PRO A 576 -27.80 4.35 -8.50
N ARG A 577 -26.49 4.64 -8.54
CA ARG A 577 -25.88 5.67 -9.41
C ARG A 577 -25.19 5.10 -10.64
N THR A 578 -25.07 3.77 -10.75
CA THR A 578 -24.35 3.11 -11.84
C THR A 578 -25.29 2.20 -12.64
N LEU A 579 -25.38 2.43 -13.94
CA LEU A 579 -25.98 1.50 -14.89
C LEU A 579 -25.01 0.34 -15.16
N ASP A 580 -25.42 -0.90 -14.89
CA ASP A 580 -24.67 -2.10 -15.26
C ASP A 580 -25.20 -2.70 -16.57
N LEU A 581 -24.55 -2.40 -17.70
CA LEU A 581 -24.97 -2.84 -19.04
C LEU A 581 -24.92 -4.36 -19.21
N ARG A 582 -24.18 -5.08 -18.36
CA ARG A 582 -24.10 -6.54 -18.38
C ARG A 582 -25.41 -7.22 -18.02
N ARG A 583 -26.34 -6.49 -17.40
CA ARG A 583 -27.71 -6.96 -17.13
C ARG A 583 -28.64 -6.90 -18.33
N PHE A 584 -28.20 -6.29 -19.44
CA PHE A 584 -28.98 -6.04 -20.66
C PHE A 584 -28.34 -6.66 -21.90
N ALA A 585 -27.38 -7.58 -21.70
CA ALA A 585 -26.58 -8.21 -22.75
C ALA A 585 -27.25 -9.44 -23.37
#